data_AF-X1GNK2-F1
#
_entry.id   AF-X1GNK2-F1
#
_cell.length_a   1.000
_cell.length_b   1.000
_cell.length_c   1.000
_cell.angle_alpha   90.00
_cell.angle_beta   90.00
_cell.angle_gamma   90.00
#
_symmetry.space_group_name_H-M   'P 1'
#
loop_
_entity.id
_entity.type
_entity.pdbx_description
1 polymer ?
#
loop_
_entity_poly.entity_id
_entity_poly.type
_entity_poly.pdbx_seq_one_letter_code
_entity_poly.pdbx_strand_id
1 'polypeptide(L)'
;KAAPALTLLQMFDTDFDGKVNQVQATFSETLAGSTATAPWTLTNVPSGGTLASVSTSGAVATLTITEGASAADTSVGSFTIALATNATGIRDSAANQSSFTAQAPGDKAGPVPVSITDTNGTNDGKFEQADTMTVTFTESIIGVAAS
;
A
#
# COMPACT_ATOMS: atom_id res chain seq x y z
N LYS A 1 -2.86 -30.40 -9.43
CA LYS A 1 -2.50 -28.98 -9.64
C LYS A 1 -1.88 -28.49 -8.34
N ALA A 2 -0.81 -27.71 -8.38
CA ALA A 2 -0.23 -27.16 -7.16
C ALA A 2 -1.15 -26.05 -6.61
N ALA A 3 -0.98 -25.65 -5.36
CA ALA A 3 -1.64 -24.45 -4.85
C ALA A 3 -1.07 -23.19 -5.53
N PRO A 4 -1.87 -22.12 -5.73
CA PRO A 4 -1.36 -20.84 -6.21
C PRO A 4 -0.26 -20.33 -5.28
N ALA A 5 0.92 -20.04 -5.81
CA ALA A 5 2.02 -19.44 -5.06
C ALA A 5 2.05 -17.94 -5.29
N LEU A 6 2.33 -17.15 -4.25
CA LEU A 6 2.51 -15.69 -4.39
C LEU A 6 3.75 -15.41 -5.25
N THR A 7 3.62 -14.54 -6.24
CA THR A 7 4.71 -14.12 -7.13
C THR A 7 5.05 -12.65 -7.01
N LEU A 8 4.06 -11.81 -6.65
CA LEU A 8 4.25 -10.37 -6.47
C LEU A 8 3.25 -9.85 -5.43
N LEU A 9 3.71 -8.93 -4.58
CA LEU A 9 2.91 -8.26 -3.58
C LEU A 9 3.26 -6.77 -3.60
N GLN A 10 2.26 -5.90 -3.74
CA GLN A 10 2.46 -4.46 -3.91
C GLN A 10 1.39 -3.65 -3.16
N MET A 11 1.77 -2.51 -2.61
CA MET A 11 0.85 -1.55 -1.98
C MET A 11 0.73 -0.27 -2.81
N PHE A 12 -0.44 0.35 -2.78
CA PHE A 12 -0.77 1.51 -3.60
C PHE A 12 -1.56 2.53 -2.79
N ASP A 13 -1.31 3.80 -3.12
CA ASP A 13 -2.22 4.92 -2.94
C ASP A 13 -2.80 5.21 -4.34
N THR A 14 -4.10 4.93 -4.54
CA THR A 14 -4.73 4.96 -5.88
C THR A 14 -5.47 6.26 -6.20
N ASP A 15 -5.75 7.08 -5.19
CA ASP A 15 -6.38 8.39 -5.32
C ASP A 15 -5.41 9.55 -4.99
N PHE A 16 -4.16 9.23 -4.64
CA PHE A 16 -3.05 10.14 -4.47
C PHE A 16 -3.24 11.12 -3.30
N ASP A 17 -3.91 10.67 -2.25
CA ASP A 17 -4.19 11.47 -1.04
C ASP A 17 -3.09 11.36 0.03
N GLY A 18 -2.09 10.51 -0.23
CA GLY A 18 -0.98 10.25 0.67
C GLY A 18 -1.20 9.06 1.61
N LYS A 19 -2.23 8.25 1.38
CA LYS A 19 -2.53 7.07 2.20
C LYS A 19 -2.71 5.81 1.36
N VAL A 20 -2.20 4.71 1.89
CA VAL A 20 -2.35 3.40 1.24
C VAL A 20 -3.80 2.93 1.35
N ASN A 21 -4.46 2.73 0.21
CA ASN A 21 -5.84 2.24 0.14
C ASN A 21 -5.98 0.92 -0.65
N GLN A 22 -4.88 0.38 -1.16
CA GLN A 22 -4.92 -0.87 -1.90
C GLN A 22 -3.64 -1.69 -1.75
N VAL A 23 -3.81 -3.02 -1.69
CA VAL A 23 -2.75 -3.99 -1.93
C VAL A 23 -3.16 -4.93 -3.06
N GLN A 24 -2.22 -5.27 -3.94
CA GLN A 24 -2.40 -6.34 -4.92
C GLN A 24 -1.43 -7.49 -4.64
N ALA A 25 -1.98 -8.70 -4.54
CA ALA A 25 -1.25 -9.95 -4.43
C ALA A 25 -1.45 -10.77 -5.70
N THR A 26 -0.40 -10.93 -6.50
CA THR A 26 -0.40 -11.72 -7.73
C THR A 26 0.11 -13.12 -7.43
N PHE A 27 -0.57 -14.11 -7.98
CA PHE A 27 -0.27 -15.53 -7.80
C PHE A 27 0.21 -16.17 -9.10
N SER A 28 0.77 -17.37 -9.00
CA SER A 28 1.34 -18.13 -10.10
C SER A 28 0.31 -18.64 -11.12
N GLU A 29 -0.97 -18.52 -10.83
CA GLU A 29 -2.06 -19.04 -11.66
C GLU A 29 -3.40 -18.38 -11.35
N THR A 30 -4.39 -18.62 -12.21
CA THR A 30 -5.77 -18.13 -12.03
C THR A 30 -6.39 -18.67 -10.75
N LEU A 31 -6.97 -17.75 -9.98
CA LEU A 31 -7.65 -18.02 -8.72
C LEU A 31 -9.12 -18.40 -8.94
N ALA A 32 -9.64 -19.25 -8.06
CA ALA A 32 -11.07 -19.32 -7.83
C ALA A 32 -11.54 -18.05 -7.11
N GLY A 33 -12.78 -17.63 -7.39
CA GLY A 33 -13.39 -16.47 -6.75
C GLY A 33 -13.31 -16.52 -5.22
N SER A 34 -12.83 -15.43 -4.61
CA SER A 34 -12.81 -15.24 -3.16
C SER A 34 -13.04 -13.78 -2.78
N THR A 35 -13.75 -13.58 -1.67
CA THR A 35 -13.91 -12.30 -0.98
C THR A 35 -13.51 -12.39 0.49
N ALA A 36 -12.89 -13.50 0.89
CA ALA A 36 -12.61 -13.78 2.29
C ALA A 36 -11.49 -12.87 2.82
N THR A 37 -11.81 -12.09 3.85
CA THR A 37 -10.85 -11.21 4.54
C THR A 37 -10.16 -11.91 5.72
N ALA A 38 -10.87 -12.82 6.41
CA ALA A 38 -10.37 -13.55 7.58
C ALA A 38 -9.00 -14.25 7.43
N PRO A 39 -8.61 -14.85 6.27
CA PRO A 39 -7.29 -15.48 6.15
C PRO A 39 -6.14 -14.48 5.97
N TRP A 40 -6.43 -13.20 5.73
CA TRP A 40 -5.43 -12.17 5.55
C TRP A 40 -5.10 -11.51 6.88
N THR A 41 -3.81 -11.38 7.18
CA THR A 41 -3.32 -10.61 8.31
C THR A 41 -2.47 -9.46 7.79
N LEU A 42 -2.90 -8.23 8.07
CA LEU A 42 -2.17 -7.01 7.77
C LEU A 42 -1.69 -6.43 9.10
N THR A 43 -0.40 -6.17 9.22
CA THR A 43 0.21 -5.61 10.44
C THR A 43 0.91 -4.32 10.10
N ASN A 44 0.69 -3.27 10.89
CA ASN A 44 1.29 -1.94 10.71
C ASN A 44 0.99 -1.32 9.34
N VAL A 45 -0.29 -1.34 8.93
CA VAL A 45 -0.74 -0.64 7.72
C VAL A 45 -0.38 0.86 7.85
N PRO A 46 0.22 1.49 6.82
CA PRO A 46 0.54 2.91 6.85
C PRO A 46 -0.69 3.78 7.18
N SER A 47 -0.44 4.90 7.85
CA SER A 47 -1.47 5.79 8.41
C SER A 47 -2.48 5.11 9.38
N GLY A 48 -2.27 3.85 9.78
CA GLY A 48 -3.16 3.10 10.66
C GLY A 48 -4.40 2.52 9.97
N GLY A 49 -4.30 2.19 8.67
CA GLY A 49 -5.41 1.59 7.91
C GLY A 49 -5.80 0.18 8.35
N THR A 50 -6.92 -0.33 7.82
CA THR A 50 -7.42 -1.69 8.07
C THR A 50 -7.95 -2.35 6.80
N LEU A 51 -7.89 -3.68 6.71
CA LEU A 51 -8.45 -4.42 5.58
C LEU A 51 -9.98 -4.28 5.56
N ALA A 52 -10.51 -3.72 4.48
CA ALA A 52 -11.94 -3.52 4.28
C ALA A 52 -12.56 -4.68 3.50
N SER A 53 -11.93 -5.08 2.40
CA SER A 53 -12.47 -6.11 1.52
C SER A 53 -11.38 -6.81 0.69
N VAL A 54 -11.74 -7.96 0.12
CA VAL A 54 -10.93 -8.71 -0.84
C VAL A 54 -11.77 -8.97 -2.08
N SER A 55 -11.15 -8.88 -3.25
CA SER A 55 -11.70 -9.37 -4.51
C SER A 55 -10.62 -10.12 -5.29
N THR A 56 -11.02 -11.02 -6.19
CA THR A 56 -10.09 -11.78 -7.03
C THR A 56 -10.47 -11.66 -8.50
N SER A 57 -9.48 -11.43 -9.36
CA SER A 57 -9.65 -11.44 -10.82
C SER A 57 -8.41 -12.02 -11.48
N GLY A 58 -8.60 -13.02 -12.35
CA GLY A 58 -7.48 -13.76 -12.94
C GLY A 58 -6.58 -14.35 -11.84
N ALA A 59 -5.30 -13.99 -11.85
CA ALA A 59 -4.32 -14.44 -10.87
C ALA A 59 -4.11 -13.44 -9.70
N VAL A 60 -4.90 -12.38 -9.62
CA VAL A 60 -4.68 -11.27 -8.67
C VAL A 60 -5.77 -11.27 -7.60
N ALA A 61 -5.37 -11.16 -6.35
CA ALA A 61 -6.23 -10.76 -5.24
C ALA A 61 -5.98 -9.29 -4.90
N THR A 62 -7.02 -8.47 -4.96
CA THR A 62 -7.00 -7.06 -4.57
C THR A 62 -7.60 -6.91 -3.18
N LEU A 63 -6.80 -6.38 -2.27
CA LEU A 63 -7.17 -6.03 -0.90
C LEU A 63 -7.45 -4.53 -0.86
N THR A 64 -8.68 -4.15 -0.54
CA THR A 64 -9.03 -2.74 -0.31
C THR A 64 -8.80 -2.42 1.16
N ILE A 65 -8.10 -1.32 1.42
CA ILE A 65 -7.78 -0.84 2.76
C ILE A 65 -8.68 0.37 3.05
N THR A 66 -9.35 0.37 4.19
CA THR A 66 -9.91 1.59 4.76
C THR A 66 -8.77 2.36 5.40
N GLU A 67 -8.54 3.58 4.92
CA GLU A 67 -7.50 4.46 5.41
C GLU A 67 -7.68 4.80 6.89
N GLY A 68 -6.56 4.95 7.59
CA GLY A 68 -6.54 5.33 8.99
C GLY A 68 -6.58 6.85 9.20
N ALA A 69 -6.82 7.24 10.46
CA ALA A 69 -6.89 8.63 10.87
C ALA A 69 -5.51 9.27 11.17
N SER A 70 -4.42 8.50 11.12
CA SER A 70 -3.08 9.04 11.38
C SER A 70 -2.59 9.89 10.20
N ALA A 71 -1.44 10.54 10.39
CA ALA A 71 -0.78 11.31 9.33
C ALA A 71 -0.58 10.47 8.07
N ALA A 72 -0.65 11.13 6.92
CA ALA A 72 -0.40 10.54 5.61
C ALA A 72 1.01 9.94 5.56
N ASP A 73 1.09 8.70 5.10
CA ASP A 73 2.30 7.88 5.06
C ASP A 73 2.15 6.89 3.90
N THR A 74 2.97 7.09 2.86
CA THR A 74 3.04 6.20 1.70
C THR A 74 4.22 5.24 1.79
N SER A 75 5.02 5.30 2.86
CA SER A 75 6.18 4.42 3.01
C SER A 75 5.78 3.01 3.42
N VAL A 76 6.55 2.01 2.99
CA VAL A 76 6.33 0.61 3.43
C VAL A 76 6.60 0.45 4.93
N GLY A 77 7.62 1.11 5.48
CA GLY A 77 7.97 1.05 6.90
C GLY A 77 8.08 -0.39 7.42
N SER A 78 7.24 -0.73 8.40
CA SER A 78 7.12 -2.08 8.99
C SER A 78 5.85 -2.83 8.57
N PHE A 79 5.18 -2.34 7.52
CA PHE A 79 3.96 -2.95 6.99
C PHE A 79 4.26 -4.37 6.48
N THR A 80 3.49 -5.34 6.97
CA THR A 80 3.60 -6.73 6.52
C THR A 80 2.23 -7.35 6.29
N ILE A 81 2.21 -8.32 5.38
CA ILE A 81 1.01 -9.04 4.96
C ILE A 81 1.31 -10.54 5.02
N ALA A 82 0.39 -11.31 5.59
CA ALA A 82 0.42 -12.77 5.61
C ALA A 82 -0.92 -13.33 5.13
N LEU A 83 -0.87 -14.57 4.63
CA LEU A 83 -2.05 -15.31 4.20
C LEU A 83 -2.03 -16.72 4.81
N ALA A 84 -3.06 -17.06 5.58
CA ALA A 84 -3.28 -18.41 6.09
C ALA A 84 -4.11 -19.25 5.10
N THR A 85 -3.89 -20.57 5.10
CA THR A 85 -4.75 -21.50 4.35
C THR A 85 -6.19 -21.41 4.84
N ASN A 86 -7.14 -21.25 3.92
CA ASN A 86 -8.57 -21.26 4.23
C ASN A 86 -9.39 -21.78 3.05
N ALA A 87 -10.41 -22.60 3.32
CA ALA A 87 -11.25 -23.23 2.29
C ALA A 87 -12.03 -22.23 1.41
N THR A 88 -12.35 -21.03 1.93
CA THR A 88 -13.00 -19.94 1.18
C THR A 88 -12.03 -18.83 0.78
N GLY A 89 -10.76 -18.92 1.20
CA GLY A 89 -9.69 -17.99 0.88
C GLY A 89 -9.15 -18.15 -0.55
N ILE A 90 -7.89 -17.75 -0.73
CA ILE A 90 -7.19 -17.84 -2.01
C ILE A 90 -6.87 -19.30 -2.32
N ARG A 91 -7.38 -19.75 -3.45
CA ARG A 91 -7.26 -21.13 -3.92
C ARG A 91 -7.43 -21.20 -5.44
N ASP A 92 -7.12 -22.34 -6.02
CA ASP A 92 -7.46 -22.63 -7.41
C ASP A 92 -8.84 -23.29 -7.57
N SER A 93 -9.24 -23.58 -8.81
CA SER A 93 -10.51 -24.26 -9.12
C SER A 93 -10.58 -25.72 -8.61
N ALA A 94 -9.45 -26.32 -8.27
CA ALA A 94 -9.36 -27.64 -7.64
C ALA A 94 -9.31 -27.56 -6.11
N ALA A 95 -9.53 -26.36 -5.54
CA ALA A 95 -9.53 -26.06 -4.11
C ALA A 95 -8.18 -26.24 -3.39
N ASN A 96 -7.07 -26.22 -4.11
CA ASN A 96 -5.73 -26.15 -3.51
C ASN A 96 -5.54 -24.76 -2.88
N GLN A 97 -5.33 -24.70 -1.57
CA GLN A 97 -5.31 -23.46 -0.79
C GLN A 97 -3.90 -22.83 -0.77
N SER A 98 -3.83 -21.52 -0.99
CA SER A 98 -2.59 -20.75 -0.90
C SER A 98 -2.30 -20.32 0.54
N SER A 99 -1.02 -20.09 0.84
CA SER A 99 -0.56 -19.45 2.07
C SER A 99 0.83 -18.86 1.87
N PHE A 100 1.17 -17.86 2.68
CA PHE A 100 2.53 -17.35 2.81
C PHE A 100 2.71 -16.65 4.16
N THR A 101 3.94 -16.69 4.69
CA THR A 101 4.32 -16.01 5.92
C THR A 101 4.41 -14.50 5.73
N ALA A 102 4.35 -13.73 6.82
CA ALA A 102 4.43 -12.28 6.79
C ALA A 102 5.63 -11.78 5.97
N GLN A 103 5.37 -10.90 5.00
CA GLN A 103 6.39 -10.21 4.21
C GLN A 103 5.94 -8.80 3.83
N ALA A 104 6.89 -7.93 3.55
CA ALA A 104 6.63 -6.56 3.13
C ALA A 104 6.14 -6.53 1.67
N PRO A 105 5.14 -5.69 1.33
CA PRO A 105 4.81 -5.43 -0.06
C PRO A 105 5.90 -4.59 -0.73
N GLY A 106 6.02 -4.72 -2.05
CA GLY A 106 6.76 -3.76 -2.85
C GLY A 106 6.02 -2.42 -2.90
N ASP A 107 6.81 -1.34 -2.91
CA ASP A 107 6.27 0.00 -2.89
C ASP A 107 5.79 0.47 -4.27
N LYS A 108 4.51 0.84 -4.35
CA LYS A 108 3.87 1.52 -5.48
C LYS A 108 3.00 2.69 -5.05
N ALA A 109 3.05 3.10 -3.78
CA ALA A 109 2.43 4.32 -3.30
C ALA A 109 3.50 5.42 -3.38
N GLY A 110 3.47 6.25 -4.43
CA GLY A 110 4.51 7.26 -4.60
C GLY A 110 4.43 8.38 -3.55
N PRO A 111 5.52 9.15 -3.32
CA PRO A 111 5.51 10.26 -2.38
C PRO A 111 4.48 11.33 -2.78
N VAL A 112 3.67 11.77 -1.82
CA VAL A 112 2.66 12.82 -1.99
C VAL A 112 3.05 14.06 -1.17
N PRO A 113 3.06 15.28 -1.74
CA PRO A 113 3.26 16.51 -0.97
C PRO A 113 2.09 16.75 0.00
N VAL A 114 2.39 16.94 1.28
CA VAL A 114 1.39 17.19 2.35
C VAL A 114 1.46 18.59 2.93
N SER A 115 2.59 19.27 2.75
CA SER A 115 2.71 20.68 3.11
C SER A 115 3.67 21.40 2.16
N ILE A 116 3.34 22.66 1.89
CA ILE A 116 4.20 23.60 1.21
C ILE A 116 4.25 24.82 2.12
N THR A 117 5.45 25.19 2.54
CA THR A 117 5.68 26.37 3.37
C THR A 117 6.68 27.27 2.69
N ASP A 118 6.50 28.56 2.90
CA ASP A 118 7.39 29.61 2.44
C ASP A 118 7.83 30.45 3.63
N THR A 119 9.11 30.76 3.68
CA THR A 119 9.76 31.44 4.82
C THR A 119 10.80 32.44 4.31
N ASN A 120 11.08 33.46 5.12
CA ASN A 120 12.10 34.50 4.91
C ASN A 120 11.71 35.69 4.01
N GLY A 121 10.48 35.71 3.47
CA GLY A 121 9.90 36.89 2.82
C GLY A 121 9.33 37.90 3.81
N THR A 122 9.20 39.16 3.39
CA THR A 122 8.53 40.20 4.19
C THR A 122 7.06 40.37 3.83
N ASN A 123 6.60 39.73 2.76
CA ASN A 123 5.27 39.93 2.20
C ASN A 123 4.52 38.60 2.08
N ASP A 124 3.52 38.39 2.95
CA ASP A 124 2.66 37.21 2.90
C ASP A 124 1.93 37.08 1.55
N GLY A 125 1.85 35.85 1.04
CA GLY A 125 1.12 35.52 -0.19
C GLY A 125 1.89 35.76 -1.49
N LYS A 126 3.20 36.03 -1.41
CA LYS A 126 4.10 36.12 -2.58
C LYS A 126 5.33 35.26 -2.35
N PHE A 127 5.85 34.72 -3.46
CA PHE A 127 7.17 34.13 -3.50
C PHE A 127 8.16 35.15 -4.09
N GLU A 128 9.11 35.59 -3.28
CA GLU A 128 10.04 36.70 -3.48
C GLU A 128 11.51 36.23 -3.52
N GLN A 129 12.41 37.15 -3.89
CA GLN A 129 13.84 36.87 -3.87
C GLN A 129 14.33 36.78 -2.42
N ALA A 130 14.95 35.66 -2.05
CA ALA A 130 15.37 35.23 -0.69
C ALA A 130 14.39 34.31 0.07
N ASP A 131 13.26 33.99 -0.53
CA ASP A 131 12.33 33.02 0.03
C ASP A 131 12.88 31.59 0.01
N THR A 132 12.52 30.82 1.03
CA THR A 132 12.82 29.39 1.13
C THR A 132 11.53 28.59 1.13
N MET A 133 11.30 27.88 0.02
CA MET A 133 10.21 26.93 -0.10
C MET A 133 10.61 25.58 0.51
N THR A 134 9.84 25.12 1.48
CA THR A 134 9.95 23.76 2.03
C THR A 134 8.71 22.97 1.64
N VAL A 135 8.93 21.84 0.96
CA VAL A 135 7.88 20.86 0.61
C VAL A 135 8.08 19.62 1.48
N THR A 136 7.04 19.25 2.22
CA THR A 136 7.04 18.00 3.00
C THR A 136 6.25 16.94 2.25
N PHE A 137 6.82 15.75 2.14
CA PHE A 137 6.21 14.59 1.50
C PHE A 137 5.79 13.54 2.52
N THR A 138 4.86 12.68 2.14
CA THR A 138 4.39 11.52 2.93
C THR A 138 5.47 10.49 3.22
N GLU A 139 6.59 10.53 2.51
CA GLU A 139 7.73 9.66 2.74
C GLU A 139 9.04 10.31 2.24
N SER A 140 10.16 9.63 2.44
CA SER A 140 11.46 10.10 1.96
C SER A 140 11.57 10.02 0.44
N ILE A 141 11.98 11.11 -0.19
CA ILE A 141 12.29 11.12 -1.63
C ILE A 141 13.71 10.60 -1.85
N ILE A 142 13.84 9.57 -2.68
CA ILE A 142 15.14 9.09 -3.16
C ILE A 142 15.54 9.91 -4.39
N GLY A 143 16.80 10.34 -4.47
CA GLY A 143 17.37 11.00 -5.65
C GLY A 143 17.47 12.52 -5.57
N VAL A 144 17.11 13.13 -4.43
CA VAL A 144 17.53 14.50 -4.12
C VAL A 144 18.98 14.40 -3.63
N ALA A 145 19.93 14.81 -4.46
CA ALA A 145 21.32 14.89 -4.02
C ALA A 145 21.40 15.79 -2.78
N ALA A 146 22.21 15.41 -1.79
CA ALA A 146 22.53 16.31 -0.69
C ALA A 146 23.12 17.60 -1.27
N SER A 147 22.43 18.71 -1.06
CA SER A 147 22.92 20.06 -1.35
C SER A 147 24.01 20.45 -0.37
#